data_AF-A0A645H515-F1
#
_entry.id   AF-A0A645H515-F1
#
_cell.length_a   1.000
_cell.length_b   1.000
_cell.length_c   1.000
_cell.angle_alpha   90.00
_cell.angle_beta   90.00
_cell.angle_gamma   90.00
#
_symmetry.space_group_name_H-M   'P 1'
#
loop_
_entity.id
_entity.type
_entity.pdbx_description
1 polymer ?
#
loop_
_entity_poly.entity_id
_entity_poly.type
_entity_poly.pdbx_seq_one_letter_code
_entity_poly.pdbx_strand_id
1 'polypeptide(L)'
;MYSNYIDCGEEIFDNERQKTDSGGSGCGCSAVVASGYIYKNMRKGKFKRVLLVSTGALLSTTSSLQGESIPGIAHAVSIEYGTGGDKA
;
A
#
# COMPACT_ATOMS: atom_id res chain seq x y z
N MET A 1 10.20 -14.38 -4.66
CA MET A 1 9.53 -13.11 -4.30
C MET A 1 10.52 -12.32 -3.45
N TYR A 2 10.87 -11.11 -3.87
CA TYR A 2 11.90 -10.30 -3.21
C TYR A 2 11.52 -10.04 -1.75
N SER A 3 12.44 -10.30 -0.81
CA SER A 3 12.17 -10.39 0.65
C SER A 3 11.81 -9.06 1.34
N ASN A 4 11.58 -8.00 0.58
CA ASN A 4 11.45 -6.63 1.07
C ASN A 4 10.27 -5.86 0.45
N TYR A 5 9.37 -6.53 -0.25
CA TYR A 5 8.14 -5.94 -0.80
C TYR A 5 6.93 -6.69 -0.26
N ILE A 6 5.89 -5.93 0.07
CA ILE A 6 4.56 -6.43 0.42
C ILE A 6 3.53 -5.58 -0.32
N ASP A 7 2.43 -6.20 -0.72
CA ASP A 7 1.28 -5.50 -1.28
C ASP A 7 0.19 -5.35 -0.23
N CYS A 8 -0.36 -4.16 -0.04
CA CYS A 8 -1.38 -3.93 0.98
C CYS A 8 -2.67 -4.73 0.72
N GLY A 9 -2.98 -5.02 -0.55
CA GLY A 9 -4.13 -5.82 -0.95
C GLY A 9 -3.98 -7.30 -0.62
N GLU A 10 -2.74 -7.81 -0.61
CA GLU A 10 -2.44 -9.17 -0.17
C GLU A 10 -2.46 -9.28 1.37
N GLU A 11 -1.94 -8.27 2.08
CA GLU A 11 -1.80 -8.30 3.54
C GLU A 11 -3.11 -8.06 4.31
N ILE A 12 -4.12 -7.45 3.69
CA ILE A 12 -5.36 -7.05 4.39
C ILE A 12 -6.35 -8.22 4.61
N PHE A 13 -6.21 -9.32 3.86
CA PHE A 13 -7.12 -10.46 3.89
C PHE A 13 -6.39 -11.78 4.10
N ASP A 14 -7.10 -12.77 4.64
CA ASP A 14 -6.68 -14.17 4.59
C ASP A 14 -7.15 -14.78 3.27
N ASN A 15 -6.29 -14.76 2.24
CA ASN A 15 -6.69 -15.17 0.90
C ASN A 15 -7.10 -16.64 0.81
N GLU A 16 -6.46 -17.54 1.57
CA GLU A 16 -6.79 -18.97 1.57
C GLU A 16 -8.22 -19.22 2.07
N ARG A 17 -8.63 -18.51 3.11
CA ARG A 17 -9.95 -18.71 3.74
C ARG A 17 -11.04 -17.87 3.10
N GLN A 18 -10.72 -16.64 2.69
CA GLN A 18 -11.70 -15.66 2.22
C GLN A 18 -11.82 -15.64 0.69
N LYS A 19 -10.85 -16.21 -0.05
CA LYS A 19 -10.84 -16.28 -1.52
C LYS A 19 -11.04 -14.91 -2.17
N THR A 20 -10.08 -14.01 -1.98
CA THR A 20 -10.18 -12.61 -2.43
C THR A 20 -9.67 -12.39 -3.85
N ASP A 21 -9.48 -13.47 -4.61
CA ASP A 21 -8.94 -13.49 -5.97
C ASP A 21 -7.63 -12.69 -6.09
N SER A 22 -7.72 -11.44 -6.56
CA SER A 22 -6.59 -10.54 -6.76
C SER A 22 -6.21 -9.72 -5.53
N GLY A 23 -6.91 -9.89 -4.40
CA GLY A 23 -6.67 -9.17 -3.15
C GLY A 23 -7.50 -7.89 -2.98
N GLY A 24 -7.13 -7.08 -1.99
CA GLY A 24 -7.79 -5.82 -1.69
C GLY A 24 -7.38 -4.65 -2.59
N SER A 25 -8.27 -3.67 -2.75
CA SER A 25 -8.01 -2.43 -3.49
C SER A 25 -8.77 -1.25 -2.89
N GLY A 26 -8.64 -0.08 -3.51
CA GLY A 26 -9.29 1.17 -3.10
C GLY A 26 -8.53 1.96 -2.04
N CYS A 27 -8.98 3.18 -1.79
CA CYS A 27 -8.29 4.15 -0.93
C CYS A 27 -8.10 3.66 0.51
N GLY A 28 -9.03 2.83 1.01
CA GLY A 28 -8.96 2.26 2.35
C GLY A 28 -7.86 1.20 2.51
N CYS A 29 -7.50 0.47 1.45
CA CYS A 29 -6.61 -0.68 1.55
C CYS A 29 -5.20 -0.29 2.05
N SER A 30 -4.51 0.57 1.29
CA SER A 30 -3.18 1.05 1.71
C SER A 30 -3.23 1.84 3.01
N ALA A 31 -4.30 2.60 3.27
CA ALA A 31 -4.45 3.41 4.47
C ALA A 31 -4.53 2.56 5.77
N VAL A 32 -5.37 1.52 5.79
CA VAL A 32 -5.55 0.69 6.99
C VAL A 32 -4.39 -0.26 7.22
N VAL A 33 -3.78 -0.80 6.16
CA VAL A 33 -2.58 -1.64 6.30
C VAL A 33 -1.39 -0.81 6.76
N ALA A 34 -1.20 0.39 6.21
CA ALA A 34 -0.16 1.30 6.69
C ALA A 34 -0.34 1.65 8.17
N SER A 35 -1.55 2.04 8.58
CA SER A 35 -1.83 2.50 9.94
C SER A 35 -1.88 1.36 10.98
N GLY A 36 -2.44 0.20 10.59
CA GLY A 36 -2.72 -0.91 11.49
C GLY A 36 -1.60 -1.95 11.57
N TYR A 37 -1.01 -2.30 10.42
CA TYR A 37 0.01 -3.34 10.34
C TYR A 37 1.42 -2.74 10.28
N ILE A 38 1.70 -1.90 9.28
CA ILE A 38 3.04 -1.38 9.03
C ILE A 38 3.49 -0.50 10.19
N TYR A 39 2.73 0.53 10.54
CA TYR A 39 3.06 1.46 11.62
C TYR A 39 3.22 0.74 12.97
N LYS A 40 2.37 -0.26 13.25
CA LYS A 40 2.50 -1.09 14.46
C LYS A 40 3.78 -1.90 14.48
N ASN A 41 4.21 -2.46 13.35
CA ASN A 41 5.48 -3.18 13.23
C ASN A 41 6.69 -2.22 13.27
N MET A 42 6.56 -1.01 12.74
CA MET A 42 7.57 0.05 12.89
C MET A 42 7.75 0.40 14.36
N ARG A 43 6.66 0.64 15.09
CA ARG A 43 6.71 0.90 16.55
C ARG A 43 7.37 -0.22 17.35
N LYS A 44 7.31 -1.46 16.88
CA LYS A 44 7.98 -2.63 17.46
C LYS A 44 9.45 -2.77 17.02
N GLY A 45 9.97 -1.86 16.21
CA GLY A 45 11.33 -1.89 15.67
C GLY A 45 11.57 -2.93 14.57
N LYS A 46 10.52 -3.64 14.12
CA LYS A 46 10.62 -4.67 13.08
C LYS A 46 10.87 -4.07 11.70
N PHE A 47 10.21 -2.96 11.41
CA PHE A 47 10.42 -2.17 10.20
C PHE A 47 11.05 -0.84 10.60
N LYS A 48 12.22 -0.51 10.04
CA LYS A 48 12.93 0.74 10.36
C LYS A 48 12.74 1.81 9.31
N ARG A 49 12.67 1.40 8.04
CA ARG A 49 12.45 2.27 6.88
C ARG A 49 11.44 1.60 5.98
N VAL A 50 10.41 2.34 5.60
CA VAL A 50 9.33 1.87 4.73
C VAL A 50 9.11 2.93 3.67
N LEU A 51 9.10 2.51 2.41
CA LEU A 51 8.59 3.32 1.31
C LEU A 51 7.15 2.88 1.03
N LEU A 52 6.17 3.65 1.50
CA LEU A 52 4.76 3.39 1.21
C LEU A 52 4.42 4.00 -0.15
N VAL A 53 3.97 3.18 -1.10
CA VAL A 53 3.59 3.62 -2.44
C VAL A 53 2.10 3.33 -2.67
N SER A 54 1.24 4.33 -2.47
CA SER A 54 -0.20 4.21 -2.71
C SER A 54 -0.50 4.47 -4.18
N THR A 55 -1.22 3.55 -4.82
CA THR A 55 -1.60 3.62 -6.24
C THR A 55 -3.07 3.98 -6.40
N GLY A 56 -3.43 4.55 -7.56
CA GLY A 56 -4.79 4.88 -7.92
C GLY A 56 -5.02 4.80 -9.43
N ALA A 57 -6.25 4.47 -9.81
CA ALA A 57 -6.74 4.57 -11.18
C ALA A 57 -7.62 5.82 -11.29
N LEU A 58 -7.33 6.68 -12.27
CA LEU A 58 -8.04 7.93 -12.49
C LEU A 58 -9.16 7.71 -13.51
N LEU A 59 -10.33 7.28 -13.05
CA LEU A 59 -11.48 7.01 -13.94
C LEU A 59 -12.76 7.73 -13.51
N SER A 60 -13.67 7.85 -14.47
CA SER A 60 -15.07 8.20 -14.28
C SER A 60 -15.96 7.22 -15.02
N THR A 61 -17.25 7.18 -14.69
CA THR A 61 -18.23 6.35 -15.43
C THR A 61 -18.26 6.73 -16.91
N THR A 62 -18.20 8.03 -17.22
CA THR A 62 -18.20 8.55 -18.59
C THR A 62 -16.99 8.11 -19.39
N SER A 63 -15.77 8.35 -18.89
CA SER A 63 -14.52 7.97 -19.58
C SER A 63 -14.45 6.46 -19.83
N SER A 64 -14.86 5.67 -18.84
CA SER A 64 -14.89 4.20 -18.94
C SER A 64 -15.87 3.71 -20.02
N LEU A 65 -17.07 4.28 -20.10
CA LEU A 65 -18.09 3.90 -21.08
C LEU A 65 -17.80 4.40 -22.50
N GLN A 66 -16.99 5.45 -22.63
CA GLN A 66 -16.50 5.95 -23.91
C GLN A 66 -15.29 5.16 -24.45
N GLY A 67 -14.79 4.19 -23.69
CA GLY A 67 -13.64 3.38 -24.07
C GLY A 67 -12.32 4.14 -24.00
N GLU A 68 -12.25 5.22 -23.22
CA GLU A 68 -11.00 5.93 -22.98
C GLU A 68 -10.04 5.07 -22.14
N SER A 69 -8.74 5.33 -22.28
CA SER A 69 -7.73 4.67 -21.44
C SER A 69 -7.84 5.15 -19.99
N ILE A 70 -7.63 4.25 -19.02
CA ILE A 70 -7.61 4.58 -17.59
C ILE A 70 -6.18 4.94 -17.17
N PRO A 71 -5.87 6.20 -16.85
CA PRO A 71 -4.54 6.60 -16.37
C PRO A 71 -4.30 6.10 -14.93
N GLY A 72 -3.10 5.59 -14.67
CA GLY A 72 -2.65 5.22 -13.33
C GLY A 72 -1.80 6.32 -12.68
N ILE A 73 -1.84 6.42 -11.36
CA ILE A 73 -0.99 7.30 -10.55
C ILE A 73 -0.46 6.56 -9.33
N ALA A 74 0.72 6.96 -8.85
CA ALA A 74 1.29 6.49 -7.59
C ALA A 74 1.90 7.65 -6.80
N HIS A 75 1.70 7.66 -5.49
CA HIS A 75 2.34 8.60 -4.57
C HIS A 75 3.15 7.82 -3.54
N ALA A 76 4.42 8.20 -3.39
CA ALA A 76 5.36 7.54 -2.50
C ALA A 76 5.67 8.41 -1.27
N VAL A 77 5.67 7.80 -0.08
CA VAL A 77 6.05 8.43 1.19
C VAL A 77 7.09 7.55 1.87
N SER A 78 8.28 8.11 2.13
CA SER A 78 9.29 7.45 2.96
C SER A 78 9.01 7.72 4.43
N ILE A 79 8.92 6.65 5.24
CA ILE A 79 8.70 6.71 6.67
C ILE A 79 9.85 5.98 7.36
N GLU A 80 10.47 6.65 8.34
CA GLU A 80 11.56 6.08 9.13
C GLU A 80 11.19 6.06 10.61
N TYR A 81 11.56 5.00 11.32
CA TYR A 81 11.31 4.82 12.75
C TYR A 81 12.61 4.48 13.48
N GLY A 82 12.98 5.35 14.41
CA GLY A 82 14.28 5.37 15.07
C GLY A 82 14.79 6.80 15.19
N THR A 83 15.94 7.01 15.82
CA THR A 83 16.55 8.34 15.97
C THR A 83 16.95 8.89 14.61
N GLY A 84 16.08 9.69 14.00
CA GLY A 84 16.48 10.67 12.99
C GLY A 84 17.32 11.74 13.67
N GLY A 85 18.64 11.53 13.70
CA GLY A 85 19.61 12.41 14.35
C GLY A 85 21.08 12.10 14.08
N ASP A 86 21.43 11.02 13.37
CA ASP A 86 22.78 10.87 12.84
C ASP A 86 22.84 11.57 11.49
N LYS A 87 23.52 12.71 11.51
CA LYS A 87 23.79 13.62 10.39
C LYS A 87 24.26 12.84 9.15
N ALA A 88 23.70 13.20 8.01
CA ALA A 88 24.38 13.06 6.73
C ALA A 88 25.66 13.90 6.70
#